data_AF-A0A4P6G923-F1
#
_entry.id   AF-A0A4P6G923-F1
#
_cell.length_a   1.000
_cell.length_b   1.000
_cell.length_c   1.000
_cell.angle_alpha   90.00
_cell.angle_beta   90.00
_cell.angle_gamma   90.00
#
_symmetry.space_group_name_H-M   'P 1'
#
loop_
_entity.id
_entity.type
_entity.pdbx_description
1 polymer ?
#
loop_
_entity_poly.entity_id
_entity_poly.type
_entity_poly.pdbx_seq_one_letter_code
_entity_poly.pdbx_strand_id
1 'polypeptide(L)'
;MNAPEKDPALDNYRAIADAIATLFFPHAEVVLHDLRTQKIDYIANNLSKREVGDDAALEDMLSDDISERNIGPYEKLNWDGQKIRSLSSVLRDSEGHPLAVLCINLNISLFENAKAALDLFLSPSKLIPQPDSLFRDDWQERINTFLHAWLRERQLSLNVLTRDHKRELVLALHAEGAFKGKSASNYVANVLNMGRATVYKHLKELKG
;
A
#
# COMPACT_ATOMS: atom_id res chain seq x y z
N MET A 1 -47.61 -14.68 3.56
CA MET A 1 -47.38 -13.22 3.53
C MET A 1 -46.57 -12.96 2.27
N ASN A 2 -47.07 -12.16 1.34
CA ASN A 2 -46.33 -11.83 0.12
C ASN A 2 -45.12 -10.97 0.52
N ALA A 3 -43.96 -11.25 -0.06
CA ALA A 3 -42.79 -10.38 0.10
C ALA A 3 -43.19 -8.96 -0.36
N PRO A 4 -42.76 -7.91 0.35
CA PRO A 4 -43.02 -6.55 -0.09
C PRO A 4 -42.51 -6.37 -1.52
N GLU A 5 -43.35 -5.79 -2.38
CA GLU A 5 -43.01 -5.57 -3.77
C GLU A 5 -41.78 -4.67 -3.86
N LYS A 6 -40.74 -5.15 -4.55
CA LYS A 6 -39.46 -4.45 -4.66
C LYS A 6 -39.64 -3.19 -5.47
N ASP A 7 -39.22 -2.05 -4.93
CA ASP A 7 -39.30 -0.79 -5.66
C ASP A 7 -38.44 -0.83 -6.94
N PRO A 8 -39.01 -0.58 -8.14
CA PRO A 8 -38.27 -0.49 -9.39
C PRO A 8 -37.17 0.57 -9.39
N ALA A 9 -37.32 1.65 -8.62
CA ALA A 9 -36.34 2.72 -8.51
C ALA A 9 -35.00 2.24 -7.94
N LEU A 10 -34.98 1.13 -7.21
CA LEU A 10 -33.77 0.57 -6.60
C LEU A 10 -33.09 -0.50 -7.47
N ASP A 11 -33.70 -0.93 -8.58
CA ASP A 11 -33.24 -2.08 -9.35
C ASP A 11 -31.81 -1.90 -9.90
N ASN A 12 -31.51 -0.71 -10.45
CA ASN A 12 -30.18 -0.37 -10.92
C ASN A 12 -29.13 -0.41 -9.79
N TYR A 13 -29.51 -0.05 -8.56
CA TYR A 13 -28.59 -0.09 -7.41
C TYR A 13 -28.32 -1.51 -6.93
N ARG A 14 -29.30 -2.41 -7.04
CA ARG A 14 -29.10 -3.86 -6.80
C ARG A 14 -28.12 -4.43 -7.82
N ALA A 15 -28.27 -4.09 -9.11
CA ALA A 15 -27.34 -4.49 -10.16
C ALA A 15 -25.91 -3.96 -9.93
N ILE A 16 -25.77 -2.71 -9.47
CA ILE A 16 -24.47 -2.14 -9.09
C ILE A 16 -23.88 -2.88 -7.87
N ALA A 17 -24.70 -3.21 -6.87
CA ALA A 17 -24.27 -3.97 -5.71
C ALA A 17 -23.71 -5.34 -6.12
N ASP A 18 -24.41 -6.06 -7.01
CA ASP A 18 -23.94 -7.32 -7.56
C ASP A 18 -22.63 -7.16 -8.32
N ALA A 19 -22.49 -6.13 -9.16
CA ALA A 19 -21.28 -5.89 -9.95
C ALA A 19 -20.04 -5.68 -9.05
N ILE A 20 -20.18 -4.86 -8.01
CA ILE A 20 -19.09 -4.58 -7.06
C ILE A 20 -18.75 -5.84 -6.25
N ALA A 21 -19.75 -6.52 -5.68
CA ALA A 21 -19.54 -7.73 -4.90
C ALA A 21 -18.91 -8.85 -5.74
N THR A 22 -19.31 -8.98 -7.00
CA THR A 22 -18.74 -9.96 -7.94
C THR A 22 -17.28 -9.65 -8.24
N LEU A 23 -16.93 -8.39 -8.51
CA LEU A 23 -15.55 -8.00 -8.84
C LEU A 23 -14.59 -8.28 -7.69
N PHE A 24 -15.02 -8.06 -6.44
CA PHE A 24 -14.19 -8.18 -5.24
C PHE A 24 -14.50 -9.43 -4.42
N PHE A 25 -15.19 -10.42 -5.00
CA PHE A 25 -15.49 -11.68 -4.33
C PHE A 25 -14.19 -12.41 -3.91
N PRO A 26 -14.14 -13.05 -2.73
CA PRO A 26 -15.19 -13.15 -1.70
C PRO A 26 -15.16 -12.03 -0.64
N HIS A 27 -14.36 -10.98 -0.85
CA HIS A 27 -13.96 -10.06 0.23
C HIS A 27 -14.86 -8.83 0.39
N ALA A 28 -15.67 -8.49 -0.62
CA ALA A 28 -16.58 -7.34 -0.53
C ALA A 28 -18.03 -7.78 -0.39
N GLU A 29 -18.72 -7.24 0.60
CA GLU A 29 -20.18 -7.24 0.71
C GLU A 29 -20.69 -5.87 0.27
N VAL A 30 -21.83 -5.84 -0.40
CA VAL A 30 -22.56 -4.59 -0.66
C VAL A 30 -23.98 -4.70 -0.11
N VAL A 31 -24.38 -3.73 0.72
CA VAL A 31 -25.69 -3.66 1.34
C VAL A 31 -26.41 -2.41 0.86
N LEU A 32 -27.62 -2.58 0.35
CA LEU A 32 -28.51 -1.49 -0.03
C LEU A 32 -29.59 -1.34 1.04
N HIS A 33 -29.66 -0.15 1.65
CA HIS A 33 -30.66 0.21 2.62
C HIS A 33 -31.69 1.16 1.98
N ASP A 34 -32.98 0.86 2.13
CA ASP A 34 -34.05 1.77 1.71
C ASP A 34 -34.38 2.72 2.86
N LEU A 35 -34.17 4.02 2.63
CA LEU A 35 -34.37 5.04 3.67
C LEU A 35 -35.85 5.29 3.98
N ARG A 36 -36.77 4.92 3.08
CA ARG A 36 -38.21 5.14 3.28
C ARG A 36 -38.81 4.08 4.18
N THR A 37 -38.32 2.85 4.07
CA THR A 37 -38.74 1.73 4.94
C THR A 37 -37.84 1.56 6.16
N GLN A 38 -36.66 2.19 6.18
CA GLN A 38 -35.61 2.00 7.18
C GLN A 38 -35.18 0.53 7.30
N LYS A 39 -35.25 -0.24 6.21
CA LYS A 39 -34.87 -1.66 6.16
C LYS A 39 -33.81 -1.92 5.10
N ILE A 40 -33.13 -3.06 5.23
CA ILE A 40 -32.26 -3.58 4.18
C ILE A 40 -33.12 -4.04 3.00
N ASP A 41 -32.90 -3.45 1.83
CA ASP A 41 -33.55 -3.85 0.58
C ASP A 41 -32.80 -5.00 -0.10
N TYR A 42 -31.47 -4.95 -0.07
CA TYR A 42 -30.65 -5.92 -0.79
C TYR A 42 -29.27 -6.14 -0.15
N ILE A 43 -28.74 -7.35 -0.27
CA ILE A 43 -27.40 -7.73 0.17
C ILE A 43 -26.75 -8.58 -0.94
N ALA A 44 -25.59 -8.13 -1.43
CA ALA A 44 -24.73 -8.89 -2.32
C ALA A 44 -23.49 -9.40 -1.54
N ASN A 45 -23.22 -10.71 -1.62
CA ASN A 45 -22.14 -11.40 -0.92
C ASN A 45 -22.14 -11.18 0.62
N ASN A 46 -23.12 -11.77 1.32
CA ASN A 46 -23.39 -11.56 2.75
C ASN A 46 -22.25 -12.03 3.69
N LEU A 47 -21.45 -11.09 4.18
CA LEU A 47 -20.37 -11.28 5.16
C LEU A 47 -20.83 -10.93 6.59
N SER A 48 -21.80 -10.03 6.70
CA SER A 48 -22.30 -9.44 7.94
C SER A 48 -23.33 -10.31 8.68
N LYS A 49 -23.82 -11.39 8.05
CA LYS A 49 -24.91 -12.26 8.53
C LYS A 49 -26.24 -11.54 8.77
N ARG A 50 -26.46 -10.44 8.04
CA ARG A 50 -27.74 -9.73 8.05
C ARG A 50 -28.69 -10.33 7.02
N GLU A 51 -29.97 -10.03 7.15
CA GLU A 51 -31.00 -10.49 6.21
C GLU A 51 -31.71 -9.32 5.54
N VAL A 52 -32.22 -9.54 4.33
CA VAL A 52 -33.11 -8.56 3.67
C VAL A 52 -34.35 -8.38 4.55
N GLY A 53 -34.70 -7.13 4.82
CA GLY A 53 -35.76 -6.78 5.77
C GLY A 53 -35.28 -6.51 7.21
N ASP A 54 -34.01 -6.75 7.53
CA ASP A 54 -33.43 -6.29 8.80
C ASP A 54 -33.48 -4.76 8.90
N ASP A 55 -33.45 -4.26 10.14
CA ASP A 55 -33.39 -2.83 10.40
C ASP A 55 -32.16 -2.17 9.76
N ALA A 56 -32.27 -1.01 9.13
CA ALA A 56 -31.10 -0.34 8.58
C ALA A 56 -30.15 0.14 9.69
N ALA A 57 -30.67 0.50 10.87
CA ALA A 57 -29.96 1.20 11.93
C ALA A 57 -29.24 2.45 11.41
N LEU A 58 -29.94 3.23 10.58
CA LEU A 58 -29.46 4.44 9.90
C LEU A 58 -30.22 5.70 10.34
N GLU A 59 -30.77 5.69 11.55
CA GLU A 59 -31.66 6.75 12.06
C GLU A 59 -30.95 8.11 12.07
N ASP A 60 -29.65 8.14 12.39
CA ASP A 60 -28.83 9.35 12.36
C ASP A 60 -28.52 9.83 10.92
N MET A 61 -28.62 8.93 9.92
CA MET A 61 -28.33 9.21 8.51
C MET A 61 -29.47 9.91 7.75
N LEU A 62 -30.62 10.08 8.40
CA LEU A 62 -31.80 10.76 7.87
C LEU A 62 -31.84 12.25 8.21
N SER A 63 -30.89 12.76 8.99
CA SER A 63 -30.83 14.19 9.30
C SER A 63 -30.45 14.99 8.06
N ASP A 64 -31.19 16.07 7.78
CA ASP A 64 -30.95 16.99 6.65
C ASP A 64 -29.54 17.66 6.70
N ASP A 65 -28.83 17.51 7.82
CA ASP A 65 -27.47 18.01 8.04
C ASP A 65 -26.37 17.16 7.38
N ILE A 66 -26.68 15.98 6.82
CA ILE A 66 -25.68 15.17 6.10
C ILE A 66 -25.50 15.72 4.69
N SER A 67 -24.62 16.72 4.60
CA SER A 67 -24.16 17.30 3.35
C SER A 67 -23.26 16.35 2.53
N GLU A 68 -22.60 15.40 3.19
CA GLU A 68 -21.65 14.51 2.54
C GLU A 68 -22.34 13.32 1.86
N ARG A 69 -22.15 13.20 0.55
CA ARG A 69 -22.70 12.10 -0.25
C ARG A 69 -22.00 10.76 -0.01
N ASN A 70 -20.70 10.79 0.32
CA ASN A 70 -19.86 9.62 0.52
C ASN A 70 -19.21 9.73 1.89
N ILE A 71 -19.45 8.74 2.74
CA ILE A 71 -19.04 8.75 4.14
C ILE A 71 -18.06 7.60 4.35
N GLY A 72 -16.80 7.95 4.60
CA GLY A 72 -15.69 7.00 4.77
C GLY A 72 -14.49 7.28 3.84
N PRO A 73 -13.57 6.29 3.69
CA PRO A 73 -13.62 4.98 4.31
C PRO A 73 -13.45 5.05 5.83
N TYR A 74 -14.16 4.20 6.56
CA TYR A 74 -14.00 4.01 8.00
C TYR A 74 -13.87 2.53 8.35
N GLU A 75 -13.28 2.22 9.50
CA GLU A 75 -13.09 0.85 9.96
C GLU A 75 -14.15 0.47 10.99
N LYS A 76 -14.63 -0.78 10.90
CA LYS A 76 -15.49 -1.40 11.90
C LYS A 76 -15.09 -2.86 12.09
N LEU A 77 -15.60 -3.47 13.15
CA LEU A 77 -15.48 -4.91 13.36
C LEU A 77 -16.73 -5.61 12.83
N ASN A 78 -16.53 -6.73 12.17
CA ASN A 78 -17.58 -7.66 11.81
C ASN A 78 -18.00 -8.50 13.03
N TRP A 79 -19.10 -9.26 12.91
CA TRP A 79 -19.62 -10.13 13.98
C TRP A 79 -18.60 -11.17 14.48
N ASP A 80 -17.62 -11.55 13.67
CA ASP A 80 -16.54 -12.49 13.99
C ASP A 80 -15.23 -11.80 14.42
N GLY A 81 -15.25 -10.48 14.60
CA GLY A 81 -14.09 -9.68 14.99
C GLY A 81 -13.13 -9.35 13.84
N GLN A 82 -13.43 -9.78 12.60
CA GLN A 82 -12.63 -9.39 11.44
C GLN A 82 -12.81 -7.91 11.13
N LYS A 83 -11.74 -7.24 10.67
CA LYS A 83 -11.78 -5.83 10.32
C LYS A 83 -12.40 -5.63 8.95
N ILE A 84 -13.37 -4.73 8.90
CA ILE A 84 -14.05 -4.31 7.68
C ILE A 84 -13.77 -2.84 7.45
N ARG A 85 -13.32 -2.51 6.24
CA ARG A 85 -13.27 -1.13 5.76
C ARG A 85 -14.56 -0.84 5.00
N SER A 86 -15.31 0.14 5.47
CA SER A 86 -16.65 0.45 4.98
C SER A 86 -16.68 1.83 4.31
N LEU A 87 -17.51 1.96 3.28
CA LEU A 87 -17.88 3.23 2.65
C LEU A 87 -19.41 3.24 2.51
N SER A 88 -20.05 4.31 2.94
CA SER A 88 -21.50 4.49 2.82
C SER A 88 -21.80 5.65 1.89
N SER A 89 -22.57 5.40 0.84
CA SER A 89 -22.94 6.41 -0.15
C SER A 89 -24.45 6.67 -0.10
N VAL A 90 -24.82 7.93 0.14
CA VAL A 90 -26.22 8.37 0.09
C VAL A 90 -26.64 8.51 -1.38
N LEU A 91 -27.62 7.72 -1.77
CA LEU A 91 -28.24 7.74 -3.09
C LEU A 91 -29.46 8.65 -3.03
N ARG A 92 -29.55 9.57 -3.99
CA ARG A 92 -30.60 10.57 -4.06
C ARG A 92 -31.41 10.39 -5.35
N ASP A 93 -32.68 10.73 -5.29
CA ASP A 93 -33.55 10.76 -6.47
C ASP A 93 -33.23 11.96 -7.39
N SER A 94 -34.04 12.14 -8.44
CA SER A 94 -33.89 13.25 -9.39
C SER A 94 -34.19 14.63 -8.80
N GLU A 95 -34.90 14.69 -7.68
CA GLU A 95 -35.23 15.93 -6.96
C GLU A 95 -34.19 16.26 -5.88
N GLY A 96 -33.24 15.35 -5.64
CA GLY A 96 -32.15 15.50 -4.67
C GLY A 96 -32.48 14.97 -3.28
N HIS A 97 -33.63 14.32 -3.07
CA HIS A 97 -33.98 13.74 -1.79
C HIS A 97 -33.24 12.41 -1.56
N PRO A 98 -32.75 12.14 -0.33
CA PRO A 98 -32.18 10.84 0.02
C PRO A 98 -33.19 9.71 -0.19
N LEU A 99 -32.82 8.73 -1.01
CA LEU A 99 -33.65 7.58 -1.38
C LEU A 99 -33.16 6.29 -0.70
N ALA A 100 -31.85 6.06 -0.73
CA ALA A 100 -31.23 4.84 -0.23
C ALA A 100 -29.80 5.10 0.23
N VAL A 101 -29.22 4.15 0.96
CA VAL A 101 -27.78 4.14 1.29
C VAL A 101 -27.16 2.87 0.76
N LEU A 102 -26.11 3.02 -0.04
CA LEU A 102 -25.29 1.91 -0.53
C LEU A 102 -24.04 1.80 0.34
N CYS A 103 -23.94 0.72 1.10
CA CYS A 103 -22.80 0.41 1.95
C CYS A 103 -21.90 -0.62 1.26
N ILE A 104 -20.64 -0.28 1.02
CA ILE A 104 -19.62 -1.20 0.49
C ILE A 104 -18.70 -1.58 1.65
N ASN A 105 -18.64 -2.86 1.97
CA ASN A 105 -17.92 -3.42 3.11
C ASN A 105 -16.81 -4.37 2.62
N LEU A 106 -15.55 -3.95 2.70
CA LEU A 106 -14.40 -4.78 2.32
C LEU A 106 -13.76 -5.42 3.55
N ASN A 107 -13.72 -6.75 3.58
CA ASN A 107 -12.93 -7.50 4.56
C ASN A 107 -11.44 -7.38 4.23
N ILE A 108 -10.69 -6.71 5.10
CA ILE A 108 -9.26 -6.46 4.92
C ILE A 108 -8.37 -7.41 5.73
N SER A 109 -8.95 -8.31 6.53
CA SER A 109 -8.20 -9.19 7.43
C SER A 109 -7.21 -10.11 6.70
N LEU A 110 -7.48 -10.50 5.45
CA LEU A 110 -6.52 -11.25 4.64
C LEU A 110 -5.22 -10.47 4.42
N PHE A 111 -5.32 -9.17 4.09
CA PHE A 111 -4.17 -8.32 3.84
C PHE A 111 -3.41 -8.02 5.13
N GLU A 112 -4.11 -7.83 6.24
CA GLU A 112 -3.48 -7.66 7.56
C GLU A 112 -2.68 -8.91 7.95
N ASN A 113 -3.23 -10.11 7.73
CA ASN A 113 -2.55 -11.37 7.99
C ASN A 113 -1.32 -11.54 7.09
N ALA A 114 -1.44 -11.22 5.80
CA ALA A 114 -0.31 -11.26 4.88
C ALA A 114 0.79 -10.29 5.30
N LYS A 115 0.43 -9.06 5.69
CA LYS A 115 1.36 -8.07 6.23
C LYS A 115 2.05 -8.60 7.49
N ALA A 116 1.30 -9.14 8.45
CA ALA A 116 1.86 -9.67 9.69
C ALA A 116 2.82 -10.85 9.44
N ALA A 117 2.50 -11.73 8.49
CA ALA A 117 3.37 -12.83 8.10
C ALA A 117 4.69 -12.32 7.47
N LEU A 118 4.60 -11.32 6.59
CA LEU A 118 5.78 -10.67 6.02
C LEU A 118 6.61 -9.97 7.11
N ASP A 119 5.96 -9.25 8.02
CA ASP A 119 6.65 -8.59 9.13
C ASP A 119 7.36 -9.62 10.02
N LEU A 120 6.74 -10.76 10.32
CA LEU A 120 7.37 -11.84 11.09
C LEU A 120 8.59 -12.42 10.37
N PHE A 121 8.51 -12.58 9.05
CA PHE A 121 9.60 -13.16 8.25
C PHE A 121 10.76 -12.17 8.04
N LEU A 122 10.44 -10.89 7.81
CA LEU A 122 11.42 -9.85 7.50
C LEU A 122 12.01 -9.19 8.74
N SER A 123 11.29 -9.20 9.88
CA SER A 123 11.79 -8.64 11.13
C SER A 123 12.86 -9.54 11.71
N PRO A 124 14.13 -9.10 11.75
CA PRO A 124 15.20 -9.96 12.20
C PRO A 124 15.19 -9.99 13.73
N SER A 125 14.49 -10.96 14.33
CA SER A 125 14.35 -11.07 15.79
C SER A 125 15.68 -11.39 16.49
N LYS A 126 16.68 -11.88 15.76
CA LYS A 126 18.06 -12.14 16.22
C LYS A 126 19.07 -11.97 15.09
N LEU A 127 19.24 -10.76 14.56
CA LEU A 127 20.49 -10.48 13.86
C LEU A 127 21.60 -10.44 14.89
N ILE A 128 22.46 -11.44 14.87
CA ILE A 128 23.78 -11.28 15.46
C ILE A 128 24.55 -10.29 14.60
N PRO A 129 25.33 -9.37 15.21
CA PRO A 129 26.34 -8.63 14.47
C PRO A 129 27.17 -9.62 13.64
N GLN A 130 27.46 -9.25 12.40
CA GLN A 130 28.27 -10.08 11.51
C GLN A 130 29.59 -10.41 12.23
N PRO A 131 30.01 -11.68 12.30
CA PRO A 131 31.21 -12.07 13.04
C PRO A 131 32.46 -11.32 12.52
N ASP A 132 33.20 -10.67 13.41
CA ASP A 132 34.44 -9.94 13.07
C ASP A 132 35.48 -10.81 12.33
N SER A 133 35.43 -12.14 12.54
CA SER A 133 36.28 -13.11 11.85
C SER A 133 36.00 -13.22 10.35
N LEU A 134 34.77 -12.90 9.91
CA LEU A 134 34.38 -12.81 8.50
C LEU A 134 34.67 -11.42 7.89
N PHE A 135 35.01 -10.43 8.74
CA PHE A 135 35.14 -9.02 8.36
C PHE A 135 36.57 -8.58 8.02
N ARG A 136 37.56 -9.48 8.10
CA ARG A 136 38.98 -9.12 7.89
C ARG A 136 39.30 -8.57 6.48
N ASP A 137 38.39 -8.70 5.52
CA ASP A 137 38.54 -8.16 4.16
C ASP A 137 37.32 -7.34 3.68
N ASP A 138 36.49 -6.80 4.59
CA ASP A 138 35.19 -6.22 4.22
C ASP A 138 35.21 -4.75 3.74
N TRP A 139 36.22 -4.40 2.96
CA TRP A 139 36.24 -3.11 2.28
C TRP A 139 35.21 -3.06 1.14
N GLN A 140 34.75 -4.22 0.63
CA GLN A 140 33.75 -4.31 -0.44
C GLN A 140 32.33 -3.95 0.05
N GLU A 141 31.87 -4.48 1.18
CA GLU A 141 30.54 -4.15 1.71
C GLU A 141 30.49 -2.69 2.19
N ARG A 142 31.59 -2.16 2.73
CA ARG A 142 31.73 -0.73 3.04
C ARG A 142 31.58 0.14 1.79
N ILE A 143 32.23 -0.23 0.69
CA ILE A 143 32.05 0.46 -0.59
C ILE A 143 30.61 0.37 -1.07
N ASN A 144 29.99 -0.81 -1.01
CA ASN A 144 28.61 -1.02 -1.45
C ASN A 144 27.63 -0.21 -0.62
N THR A 145 27.77 -0.22 0.70
CA THR A 145 26.93 0.52 1.65
C THR A 145 27.01 2.02 1.35
N PHE A 146 28.23 2.55 1.24
CA PHE A 146 28.44 3.96 0.90
C PHE A 146 27.88 4.31 -0.48
N LEU A 147 28.17 3.49 -1.49
CA LEU A 147 27.71 3.69 -2.85
C LEU A 147 26.17 3.75 -2.91
N HIS A 148 25.48 2.83 -2.24
CA HIS A 148 24.02 2.82 -2.22
C HIS A 148 23.42 3.98 -1.42
N ALA A 149 24.07 4.42 -0.35
CA ALA A 149 23.67 5.63 0.37
C ALA A 149 23.82 6.88 -0.51
N TRP A 150 24.98 7.06 -1.16
CA TRP A 150 25.27 8.19 -2.05
C TRP A 150 24.29 8.27 -3.23
N LEU A 151 23.95 7.12 -3.83
CA LEU A 151 22.96 7.01 -4.90
C LEU A 151 21.56 7.40 -4.42
N ARG A 152 21.16 6.94 -3.22
CA ARG A 152 19.85 7.21 -2.64
C ARG A 152 19.66 8.69 -2.33
N GLU A 153 20.65 9.33 -1.72
CA GLU A 153 20.63 10.78 -1.44
C GLU A 153 20.41 11.63 -2.69
N ARG A 154 20.91 11.15 -3.84
CA ARG A 154 20.83 11.85 -5.13
C ARG A 154 19.72 11.34 -6.04
N GLN A 155 18.93 10.36 -5.60
CA GLN A 155 17.86 9.73 -6.37
C GLN A 155 18.37 9.17 -7.73
N LEU A 156 19.61 8.66 -7.74
CA LEU A 156 20.26 8.09 -8.91
C LEU A 156 20.27 6.55 -8.84
N SER A 157 20.47 5.91 -9.99
CA SER A 157 20.78 4.48 -10.09
C SER A 157 22.08 4.26 -10.88
N LEU A 158 22.73 3.11 -10.69
CA LEU A 158 24.02 2.79 -11.35
C LEU A 158 23.94 2.92 -12.88
N ASN A 159 22.79 2.58 -13.47
CA ASN A 159 22.59 2.55 -14.92
C ASN A 159 22.48 3.94 -15.55
N VAL A 160 22.21 4.99 -14.76
CA VAL A 160 22.01 6.37 -15.25
C VAL A 160 23.17 7.30 -14.87
N LEU A 161 24.25 6.78 -14.30
CA LEU A 161 25.39 7.60 -13.91
C LEU A 161 26.11 8.18 -15.13
N THR A 162 26.12 9.51 -15.22
CA THR A 162 26.93 10.26 -16.19
C THR A 162 28.41 10.14 -15.86
N ARG A 163 29.28 10.63 -16.75
CA ARG A 163 30.73 10.69 -16.48
C ARG A 163 31.05 11.55 -15.25
N ASP A 164 30.30 12.62 -15.04
CA ASP A 164 30.50 13.51 -13.91
C ASP A 164 30.04 12.86 -12.60
N HIS A 165 28.87 12.19 -12.60
CA HIS A 165 28.42 11.42 -11.41
C HIS A 165 29.43 10.33 -11.03
N LYS A 166 29.95 9.61 -12.04
CA LYS A 166 30.97 8.57 -11.84
C LYS A 166 32.25 9.13 -11.24
N ARG A 167 32.68 10.32 -11.68
CA ARG A 167 33.82 11.03 -11.11
C ARG A 167 33.55 11.42 -9.66
N GLU A 168 32.45 12.11 -9.39
CA GLU A 168 32.07 12.53 -8.03
C GLU A 168 32.02 11.36 -7.04
N LEU A 169 31.42 10.24 -7.44
CA LEU A 169 31.32 9.05 -6.60
C LEU A 169 32.69 8.42 -6.31
N VAL A 170 33.62 8.40 -7.27
CA VAL A 170 35.00 7.95 -7.04
C VAL A 170 35.71 8.85 -6.01
N LEU A 171 35.51 10.16 -6.08
CA LEU A 171 36.10 11.11 -5.13
C LEU A 171 35.49 10.95 -3.73
N ALA A 172 34.18 10.77 -3.65
CA ALA A 172 33.45 10.55 -2.40
C ALA A 172 33.88 9.24 -1.71
N LEU A 173 34.00 8.15 -2.48
CA LEU A 173 34.56 6.88 -1.99
C LEU A 173 36.00 7.04 -1.47
N HIS A 174 36.79 7.89 -2.12
CA HIS A 174 38.16 8.16 -1.68
C HIS A 174 38.21 8.93 -0.36
N ALA A 175 37.35 9.94 -0.18
CA ALA A 175 37.23 10.67 1.07
C ALA A 175 36.88 9.73 2.24
N GLU A 176 36.04 8.74 2.02
CA GLU A 176 35.70 7.71 3.03
C GLU A 176 36.75 6.60 3.21
N GLY A 177 37.90 6.72 2.54
CA GLY A 177 39.00 5.77 2.69
C GLY A 177 38.76 4.40 2.03
N ALA A 178 37.81 4.30 1.08
CA ALA A 178 37.49 3.07 0.36
C ALA A 178 38.70 2.43 -0.33
N PHE A 179 39.68 3.24 -0.77
CA PHE A 179 40.83 2.77 -1.56
C PHE A 179 42.03 2.30 -0.73
N LYS A 180 41.88 2.11 0.59
CA LYS A 180 42.95 1.57 1.46
C LYS A 180 43.21 0.07 1.22
N GLY A 181 42.25 -0.67 0.68
CA GLY A 181 42.40 -2.09 0.34
C GLY A 181 43.15 -2.32 -0.98
N LYS A 182 44.00 -3.36 -1.04
CA LYS A 182 44.87 -3.65 -2.22
C LYS A 182 44.12 -3.83 -3.55
N SER A 183 42.83 -4.19 -3.52
CA SER A 183 42.00 -4.42 -4.72
C SER A 183 40.84 -3.44 -4.88
N ALA A 184 40.76 -2.41 -4.04
CA ALA A 184 39.62 -1.48 -4.01
C ALA A 184 39.40 -0.73 -5.31
N SER A 185 40.48 -0.24 -5.93
CA SER A 185 40.39 0.45 -7.22
C SER A 185 39.84 -0.44 -8.35
N ASN A 186 40.13 -1.74 -8.32
CA ASN A 186 39.64 -2.67 -9.34
C ASN A 186 38.15 -2.95 -9.17
N TYR A 187 37.71 -3.08 -7.92
CA TYR A 187 36.31 -3.32 -7.62
C TYR A 187 35.44 -2.11 -7.93
N VAL A 188 35.85 -0.91 -7.54
CA VAL A 188 35.13 0.33 -7.89
C VAL A 188 35.04 0.51 -9.41
N ALA A 189 36.12 0.21 -10.13
CA ALA A 189 36.12 0.26 -11.60
C ALA A 189 35.06 -0.68 -12.19
N ASN A 190 34.96 -1.91 -11.68
CA ASN A 190 33.98 -2.90 -12.11
C ASN A 190 32.54 -2.47 -11.77
N VAL A 191 32.29 -2.06 -10.53
CA VAL A 191 30.94 -1.66 -10.06
C VAL A 191 30.41 -0.44 -10.83
N LEU A 192 31.27 0.52 -11.14
CA LEU A 192 30.90 1.72 -11.89
C LEU A 192 30.99 1.55 -13.41
N ASN A 193 31.28 0.34 -13.89
CA ASN A 193 31.49 0.03 -15.30
C ASN A 193 32.39 1.07 -15.98
N MET A 194 33.62 1.22 -15.47
CA MET A 194 34.62 2.15 -15.99
C MET A 194 36.01 1.50 -16.00
N GLY A 195 36.92 2.03 -16.83
CA GLY A 195 38.29 1.54 -16.86
C GLY A 195 39.06 1.84 -15.57
N ARG A 196 39.90 0.89 -15.11
CA ARG A 196 40.82 1.08 -13.97
C ARG A 196 41.65 2.36 -14.09
N ALA A 197 42.15 2.64 -15.30
CA ALA A 197 42.93 3.85 -15.57
C ALA A 197 42.12 5.14 -15.31
N THR A 198 40.81 5.12 -15.58
CA THR A 198 39.90 6.24 -15.32
C THR A 198 39.71 6.47 -13.82
N VAL A 199 39.59 5.41 -13.02
CA VAL A 199 39.57 5.53 -11.55
C VAL A 199 40.86 6.19 -11.05
N TYR A 200 42.03 5.67 -11.45
CA TYR A 200 43.31 6.26 -11.04
C TYR A 200 43.49 7.70 -11.52
N LYS A 201 42.97 8.05 -12.71
CA LYS A 201 42.98 9.43 -13.22
C LYS A 201 42.23 10.36 -12.26
N HIS A 202 41.00 10.02 -11.89
CA HIS A 202 40.21 10.83 -10.95
C HIS A 202 40.85 10.92 -9.56
N LEU A 203 41.47 9.82 -9.08
CA LEU A 203 42.19 9.85 -7.80
C LEU A 203 43.46 10.73 -7.84
N LYS A 204 44.13 10.84 -8.99
CA LYS A 204 45.29 11.73 -9.18
C LYS A 204 44.91 13.20 -9.27
N GLU A 205 43.74 13.53 -9.82
CA GLU A 205 43.20 14.90 -9.87
C GLU A 205 43.02 15.54 -8.48
N LEU A 206 42.99 14.74 -7.39
CA LEU A 206 42.95 15.20 -6.00
C LEU A 206 44.32 15.46 -5.35
N LYS A 207 45.40 14.92 -5.94
CA LYS A 207 46.77 15.03 -5.40
C LYS A 207 47.58 16.14 -6.08
N GLY A 208 46.95 16.89 -6.98
CA GLY A 208 47.50 18.05 -7.66
C GLY A 208 46.96 19.33 -7.05
#